data_AF-A0A812R329-F1
#
_entry.id   AF-A0A812R329-F1
#
_cell.length_a   1.000
_cell.length_b   1.000
_cell.length_c   1.000
_cell.angle_alpha   90.00
_cell.angle_beta   90.00
_cell.angle_gamma   90.00
#
_symmetry.space_group_name_H-M   'P 1'
#
loop_
_entity.id
_entity.type
_entity.pdbx_description
1 polymer ?
#
loop_
_entity_poly.entity_id
_entity_poly.type
_entity_poly.pdbx_seq_one_letter_code
_entity_poly.pdbx_strand_id
1 'polypeptide(L)'
;VLRPLRRACRGLAAPAWATVDPATLSAASPAEGMNLCGGSWAKAKRTQDIVDPLNGEVFLKVPNTAMDEIEPYIQRMAAVPRSGLHNPFKNPERYVMLGEVCGAAAREMFKPE
;
A
#
# COMPACT_ATOMS: atom_id res chain seq x y z
N VAL A 1 27.22 5.73 -30.96
CA VAL A 1 26.56 4.42 -31.18
C VAL A 1 25.59 4.18 -30.04
N LEU A 2 24.33 4.60 -30.21
CA LEU A 2 23.27 4.44 -29.21
C LEU A 2 22.87 2.96 -29.17
N ARG A 3 23.20 2.25 -28.09
CA ARG A 3 22.71 0.90 -27.86
C ARG A 3 21.20 0.97 -27.62
N PRO A 4 20.37 0.20 -28.34
CA PRO A 4 18.96 0.11 -28.01
C PRO A 4 18.81 -0.63 -26.67
N LEU A 5 18.26 0.05 -25.67
CA LEU A 5 17.73 -0.57 -24.45
C LEU A 5 16.47 -1.35 -24.81
N ARG A 6 16.61 -2.47 -25.53
CA ARG A 6 15.60 -3.52 -25.53
C ARG A 6 15.85 -4.39 -24.31
N ARG A 7 15.43 -3.90 -23.15
CA ARG A 7 15.23 -4.77 -22.00
C ARG A 7 13.87 -5.41 -22.17
N ALA A 8 13.85 -6.68 -22.57
CA ALA A 8 12.65 -7.48 -22.49
C ALA A 8 12.30 -7.64 -20.99
N CYS A 9 11.32 -6.88 -20.51
CA CYS A 9 10.65 -7.14 -19.24
C CYS A 9 9.75 -8.36 -19.43
N ARG A 10 10.32 -9.56 -19.28
CA ARG A 10 9.53 -10.77 -19.04
C ARG A 10 10.05 -11.39 -17.75
N GLY A 11 9.24 -11.25 -16.69
CA GLY A 11 9.25 -12.12 -15.53
C GLY A 11 10.28 -11.80 -14.44
N LEU A 12 10.22 -10.60 -13.83
CA LEU A 12 10.68 -10.52 -12.46
C LEU A 12 9.58 -11.06 -11.53
N ALA A 13 10.00 -11.88 -10.57
CA ALA A 13 9.11 -12.35 -9.52
C ALA A 13 8.54 -11.14 -8.75
N ALA A 14 7.28 -11.23 -8.34
CA ALA A 14 6.66 -10.21 -7.50
C ALA A 14 7.59 -9.87 -6.32
N PRO A 15 7.78 -8.58 -5.97
CA PRO A 15 8.61 -8.20 -4.85
C PRO A 15 8.18 -8.93 -3.57
N ALA A 16 9.11 -9.22 -2.66
CA ALA A 16 8.83 -10.01 -1.46
C ALA A 16 7.76 -9.38 -0.53
N TRP A 17 7.49 -8.08 -0.66
CA TRP A 17 6.45 -7.37 0.09
C TRP A 17 5.07 -7.42 -0.59
N ALA A 18 5.00 -7.81 -1.86
CA ALA A 18 3.76 -7.85 -2.62
C ALA A 18 2.94 -9.09 -2.22
N THR A 19 1.64 -8.89 -2.05
CA THR A 19 0.67 -9.95 -1.69
C THR A 19 -0.17 -10.40 -2.89
N VAL A 20 0.01 -9.77 -4.06
CA VAL A 20 -0.78 -9.99 -5.27
C VAL A 20 0.16 -10.00 -6.47
N ASP A 21 -0.05 -10.94 -7.38
CA ASP A 21 0.60 -10.98 -8.69
C ASP A 21 -0.32 -10.34 -9.75
N PRO A 22 0.06 -9.21 -10.37
CA PRO A 22 -0.76 -8.54 -11.36
C PRO A 22 -1.01 -9.36 -12.62
N ALA A 23 -0.15 -10.33 -12.96
CA ALA A 23 -0.31 -11.15 -14.15
C ALA A 23 -1.43 -12.19 -14.03
N THR A 24 -1.83 -12.53 -12.79
CA THR A 24 -2.87 -13.52 -12.50
C THR A 24 -4.14 -12.91 -11.91
N LEU A 25 -4.08 -11.65 -11.50
CA LEU A 25 -5.21 -10.88 -10.98
C LEU A 25 -6.34 -10.80 -12.01
N SER A 26 -7.50 -11.35 -11.65
CA SER A 26 -8.66 -11.47 -12.54
C SER A 26 -9.90 -11.82 -11.73
N ALA A 27 -11.06 -11.97 -12.36
CA ALA A 27 -12.25 -12.48 -11.67
C ALA A 27 -12.13 -13.95 -11.25
N ALA A 28 -11.28 -14.74 -11.92
CA ALA A 28 -10.96 -16.11 -11.51
C ALA A 28 -10.02 -16.16 -10.30
N SER A 29 -9.24 -15.08 -10.08
CA SER A 29 -8.34 -14.94 -8.93
C SER A 29 -8.42 -13.51 -8.37
N PRO A 30 -9.53 -13.14 -7.71
CA PRO A 30 -9.72 -11.79 -7.23
C PRO A 30 -8.88 -11.54 -5.98
N ALA A 31 -8.26 -10.38 -5.88
CA ALA A 31 -7.54 -9.96 -4.69
C ALA A 31 -8.46 -9.35 -3.63
N GLU A 32 -8.02 -9.36 -2.36
CA GLU A 32 -8.71 -8.72 -1.24
C GLU A 32 -7.78 -7.67 -0.61
N GLY A 33 -8.25 -6.43 -0.57
CA GLY A 33 -7.60 -5.33 0.15
C GLY A 33 -7.82 -5.43 1.66
N MET A 34 -6.96 -4.77 2.42
CA MET A 34 -6.99 -4.72 3.88
C MET A 34 -6.80 -3.28 4.34
N ASN A 35 -7.38 -2.92 5.49
CA ASN A 35 -7.10 -1.64 6.13
C ASN A 35 -5.83 -1.75 6.98
N LEU A 36 -5.08 -0.66 7.11
CA LEU A 36 -3.97 -0.55 8.06
C LEU A 36 -4.37 0.38 9.20
N CYS A 37 -4.57 -0.16 10.40
CA CYS A 37 -4.94 0.62 11.59
C CYS A 37 -4.02 0.27 12.76
N GLY A 38 -3.41 1.29 13.36
CA GLY A 38 -2.59 1.11 14.58
C GLY A 38 -1.39 0.17 14.43
N GLY A 39 -0.89 -0.03 13.20
CA GLY A 39 0.23 -0.93 12.91
C GLY A 39 -0.16 -2.35 12.51
N SER A 40 -1.46 -2.66 12.40
CA SER A 40 -1.95 -3.99 12.02
C SER A 40 -2.89 -3.94 10.82
N TRP A 41 -2.83 -4.99 9.99
CA TRP A 41 -3.78 -5.22 8.91
C TRP A 41 -5.12 -5.72 9.46
N ALA A 42 -6.22 -5.09 9.03
CA ALA A 42 -7.57 -5.39 9.50
C ALA A 42 -8.56 -5.50 8.34
N LYS A 43 -9.52 -6.43 8.48
CA LYS A 43 -10.68 -6.54 7.58
C LYS A 43 -11.79 -5.59 8.02
N ALA A 44 -12.73 -5.31 7.12
CA ALA A 44 -14.01 -4.70 7.45
C ALA A 44 -15.13 -5.75 7.35
N LYS A 45 -16.29 -5.46 7.95
CA LYS A 45 -17.50 -6.29 7.85
C LYS A 45 -18.01 -6.43 6.42
N ARG A 46 -17.79 -5.40 5.60
CA ARG A 46 -18.25 -5.35 4.20
C ARG A 46 -17.07 -5.05 3.28
N THR A 47 -17.19 -5.50 2.04
CA THR A 47 -16.28 -5.12 0.96
C THR A 47 -17.06 -4.41 -0.14
N GLN A 48 -16.35 -3.60 -0.91
CA GLN A 48 -16.80 -3.04 -2.17
C GLN A 48 -16.04 -3.73 -3.29
N ASP A 49 -16.79 -4.19 -4.29
CA ASP A 49 -16.24 -4.80 -5.48
C ASP A 49 -15.71 -3.72 -6.43
N ILE A 50 -14.49 -3.93 -6.92
CA ILE A 50 -13.86 -3.13 -7.96
C ILE A 50 -13.82 -3.97 -9.22
N VAL A 51 -14.34 -3.41 -10.31
CA VAL A 51 -14.35 -4.04 -11.62
C VAL A 51 -13.07 -3.71 -12.38
N ASP A 52 -12.60 -4.68 -13.16
CA ASP A 52 -11.54 -4.48 -14.14
C ASP A 52 -12.09 -3.61 -15.28
N PRO A 53 -11.48 -2.44 -15.56
CA PRO A 53 -11.95 -1.55 -16.62
C PRO A 53 -11.86 -2.14 -18.04
N LEU A 54 -11.13 -3.24 -18.24
CA LEU A 54 -10.91 -3.85 -19.55
C LEU A 54 -12.01 -4.86 -19.95
N ASN A 55 -12.67 -5.49 -18.98
CA ASN A 55 -13.67 -6.54 -19.24
C ASN A 55 -14.95 -6.40 -18.38
N GLY A 56 -14.95 -5.54 -17.36
CA GLY A 56 -16.10 -5.30 -16.47
C GLY A 56 -16.30 -6.34 -15.37
N GLU A 57 -15.42 -7.34 -15.25
CA GLU A 57 -15.51 -8.37 -14.23
C GLU A 57 -14.87 -7.91 -12.90
N VAL A 58 -15.32 -8.45 -11.77
CA VAL A 58 -14.78 -8.07 -10.45
C VAL A 58 -13.47 -8.81 -10.18
N PHE A 59 -12.36 -8.08 -10.16
CA PHE A 59 -11.02 -8.62 -9.89
C PHE A 59 -10.42 -8.21 -8.53
N LEU A 60 -11.05 -7.29 -7.80
CA LEU A 60 -10.55 -6.80 -6.51
C LEU A 60 -11.72 -6.49 -5.57
N LYS A 61 -11.57 -6.86 -4.30
CA LYS A 61 -12.50 -6.51 -3.21
C LYS A 61 -11.79 -5.64 -2.20
N VAL A 62 -12.30 -4.44 -1.95
CA VAL A 62 -11.69 -3.48 -1.01
C VAL A 62 -12.56 -3.36 0.24
N PRO A 63 -12.00 -3.24 1.45
CA PRO A 63 -12.79 -3.01 2.66
C PRO A 63 -13.69 -1.78 2.53
N ASN A 64 -14.99 -1.96 2.76
CA ASN A 64 -15.99 -0.90 2.81
C ASN A 64 -16.35 -0.64 4.29
N THR A 65 -15.43 0.03 4.98
CA THR A 65 -15.50 0.31 6.42
C THR A 65 -16.70 1.18 6.74
N ALA A 66 -17.59 0.66 7.58
CA ALA A 66 -18.81 1.34 8.00
C ALA A 66 -18.56 2.29 9.19
N MET A 67 -19.52 3.19 9.45
CA MET A 67 -19.44 4.18 10.53
C MET A 67 -19.33 3.56 11.94
N ASP A 68 -19.82 2.35 12.14
CA ASP A 68 -19.68 1.61 13.40
C ASP A 68 -18.31 0.91 13.56
N GLU A 69 -17.45 0.98 12.53
CA GLU A 69 -16.11 0.38 12.51
C GLU A 69 -14.97 1.42 12.57
N ILE A 70 -15.28 2.72 12.51
CA ILE A 70 -14.25 3.78 12.43
C ILE A 70 -13.65 4.19 13.77
N GLU A 71 -14.24 3.78 14.90
CA GLU A 71 -13.80 4.17 16.25
C GLU A 71 -12.29 3.94 16.49
N PRO A 72 -11.70 2.80 16.11
CA PRO A 72 -10.25 2.61 16.25
C PRO A 72 -9.42 3.65 15.48
N TYR A 73 -9.90 4.12 14.33
CA TYR A 73 -9.20 5.14 13.53
C TYR A 73 -9.32 6.51 14.18
N ILE A 74 -10.49 6.85 14.72
CA ILE A 74 -10.72 8.08 15.50
C ILE A 74 -9.75 8.13 16.68
N GLN A 75 -9.66 7.05 17.45
CA GLN A 75 -8.77 6.97 18.61
C GLN A 75 -7.30 7.12 18.20
N ARG A 76 -6.88 6.51 17.08
CA ARG A 76 -5.50 6.63 16.58
C ARG A 76 -5.17 8.03 16.08
N MET A 77 -6.11 8.70 15.42
CA MET A 77 -5.94 10.10 15.02
C MET A 77 -5.89 11.02 16.24
N ALA A 78 -6.76 10.81 17.22
CA ALA A 78 -6.80 11.59 18.47
C ALA A 78 -5.55 11.42 19.33
N ALA A 79 -4.88 10.26 19.26
CA ALA A 79 -3.61 10.02 19.94
C ALA A 79 -2.45 10.87 19.40
N VAL A 80 -2.60 11.49 18.21
CA VAL A 80 -1.61 12.41 17.68
C VAL A 80 -1.81 13.80 18.32
N PRO A 81 -0.84 14.31 19.10
CA PRO A 81 -0.97 15.62 19.71
C PRO A 81 -0.91 16.72 18.64
N ARG A 82 -1.49 17.89 18.94
CA ARG A 82 -1.49 19.05 18.02
C ARG A 82 -0.09 19.49 17.57
N SER A 83 0.93 19.29 18.41
CA SER A 83 2.34 19.58 18.07
C SER A 83 2.99 18.52 17.18
N GLY A 84 2.24 17.51 16.73
CA GLY A 84 2.70 16.39 15.93
C GLY A 84 3.44 15.31 16.73
N LEU A 85 3.73 14.19 16.06
CA LEU A 85 4.59 13.13 16.59
C LEU A 85 6.07 13.54 16.67
N HIS A 86 6.47 14.51 15.84
CA HIS A 86 7.76 15.20 15.90
C HIS A 86 7.63 16.63 15.36
N ASN A 87 8.58 17.48 15.71
CA ASN A 87 8.79 18.84 15.21
C ASN A 87 10.25 19.26 15.51
N PRO A 88 10.73 20.46 15.15
CA PRO A 88 12.12 20.85 15.38
C PRO A 88 12.59 20.78 16.84
N PHE A 89 11.67 20.85 17.80
CA PHE A 89 11.96 20.82 19.24
C PHE A 89 11.51 19.51 19.93
N LYS A 90 10.90 18.57 19.19
CA LYS A 90 10.35 17.31 19.72
C LYS A 90 10.66 16.17 18.77
N ASN A 91 11.40 15.18 19.21
CA ASN A 91 11.79 14.02 18.41
C ASN A 91 12.41 14.38 17.03
N PRO A 92 13.36 15.34 16.95
CA PRO A 92 13.93 15.78 15.67
C PRO A 92 14.67 14.66 14.91
N GLU A 93 15.11 13.60 15.58
CA GLU A 93 15.71 12.42 14.96
C GLU A 93 14.79 11.73 13.95
N ARG A 94 13.46 11.91 14.07
CA ARG A 94 12.49 11.37 13.11
C ARG A 94 12.65 11.93 11.70
N TYR A 95 13.23 13.12 11.53
CA TYR A 95 13.53 13.65 10.20
C TYR A 95 14.56 12.79 9.47
N VAL A 96 15.61 12.37 10.16
CA VAL A 96 16.67 11.51 9.59
C VAL A 96 16.13 10.10 9.34
N MET A 97 15.42 9.52 10.32
CA MET A 97 14.80 8.20 10.18
C MET A 97 13.83 8.13 8.98
N LEU A 98 12.99 9.14 8.77
CA LEU A 98 12.11 9.17 7.59
C LEU A 98 12.90 9.34 6.28
N GLY A 99 14.01 10.06 6.30
CA GLY A 99 14.94 10.13 5.16
C GLY A 99 15.53 8.76 4.79
N GLU A 100 15.92 7.96 5.79
CA GLU A 100 16.40 6.59 5.59
C GLU A 100 15.31 5.68 5.02
N VAL A 101 14.07 5.79 5.53
CA VAL A 101 12.91 5.06 5.01
C VAL A 101 12.64 5.43 3.55
N CYS A 102 12.66 6.73 3.21
CA CYS A 102 12.52 7.18 1.82
C CYS A 102 13.64 6.62 0.92
N GLY A 103 14.89 6.63 1.39
CA GLY A 103 16.02 6.06 0.66
C GLY A 103 15.89 4.55 0.44
N ALA A 104 15.36 3.81 1.40
CA ALA A 104 15.06 2.38 1.25
C ALA A 104 13.92 2.12 0.26
N ALA A 105 12.81 2.87 0.38
CA ALA A 105 11.68 2.76 -0.54
C ALA A 105 12.07 3.11 -1.98
N ALA A 106 12.85 4.18 -2.19
CA ALA A 106 13.33 4.57 -3.51
C ALA A 106 14.20 3.49 -4.17
N ARG A 107 15.09 2.85 -3.38
CA ARG A 107 15.89 1.72 -3.88
C ARG A 107 15.04 0.53 -4.28
N GLU A 108 13.97 0.25 -3.53
CA GLU A 108 13.04 -0.83 -3.85
C GLU A 108 12.24 -0.51 -5.12
N MET A 109 11.67 0.69 -5.23
CA MET A 109 10.87 1.13 -6.39
C MET A 109 11.71 1.32 -7.67
N PHE A 110 13.03 1.50 -7.56
CA PHE A 110 13.92 1.56 -8.72
C PHE A 110 14.22 0.17 -9.30
N LYS A 111 13.86 -0.91 -8.59
CA LYS A 111 14.02 -2.26 -9.12
C LYS A 111 13.11 -2.42 -10.34
N PRO A 112 13.56 -3.17 -11.36
CA PRO A 112 12.77 -3.41 -12.56
C PRO A 112 11.57 -4.32 -12.25
N GLU A 113 10.47 -4.04 -12.93
CA GLU A 113 9.25 -4.87 -12.97
C GLU A 113 9.30 -5.89 -14.14
#